data_AF-A0NY44-F1
#
_entry.id   AF-A0NY44-F1
#
_cell.length_a   1.000
_cell.length_b   1.000
_cell.length_c   1.000
_cell.angle_alpha   90.00
_cell.angle_beta   90.00
_cell.angle_gamma   90.00
#
_symmetry.space_group_name_H-M   'P 1'
#
loop_
_entity.id
_entity.type
_entity.pdbx_description
1 polymer ?
#
loop_
_entity_poly.entity_id
_entity_poly.type
_entity_poly.pdbx_seq_one_letter_code
_entity_poly.pdbx_strand_id
1 'polypeptide(L)'
;MSLKFEDEDFVDRRRVITASSLFSVACATILINTLILVFAFLMVWAIGGYLMLSGPLLLVLVALISGPTAWLCVRVGFIAFEAETNPENNQP
;
A
#
# COMPACT_ATOMS: atom_id res chain seq x y z
N MET A 1 28.03 -20.91 37.55
CA MET A 1 27.91 -20.70 36.08
C MET A 1 26.74 -19.76 35.89
N SER A 2 27.04 -18.46 35.76
CA SER A 2 26.03 -17.40 35.72
C SER A 2 25.45 -17.37 34.31
N LEU A 3 24.20 -17.81 34.16
CA LEU A 3 23.41 -17.50 32.97
C LEU A 3 23.13 -16.00 33.06
N LYS A 4 24.01 -15.20 32.43
CA LYS A 4 23.64 -13.87 31.99
C LYS A 4 22.47 -14.09 31.03
N PHE A 5 21.27 -13.87 31.52
CA PHE A 5 20.19 -13.47 30.64
C PHE A 5 20.72 -12.19 30.01
N GLU A 6 21.07 -12.27 28.73
CA GLU A 6 21.15 -11.11 27.87
C GLU A 6 19.88 -10.31 28.19
N ASP A 7 20.08 -9.18 28.87
CA ASP A 7 19.08 -8.13 28.91
C ASP A 7 18.87 -7.77 27.44
N GLU A 8 17.92 -8.46 26.80
CA GLU A 8 17.26 -8.02 25.58
C GLU A 8 16.78 -6.62 25.93
N ASP A 9 17.61 -5.64 25.58
CA ASP A 9 17.34 -4.23 25.76
C ASP A 9 15.92 -4.02 25.25
N PHE A 10 15.01 -3.75 26.18
CA PHE A 10 13.71 -3.16 25.90
C PHE A 10 13.98 -1.74 25.40
N VAL A 11 14.69 -1.61 24.26
CA VAL A 11 14.72 -0.41 23.46
C VAL A 11 13.26 -0.16 23.17
N ASP A 12 12.71 0.85 23.83
CA ASP A 12 11.36 1.31 23.60
C ASP A 12 11.29 1.73 22.13
N ARG A 13 10.93 0.77 21.27
CA ARG A 13 10.85 0.89 19.82
C ARG A 13 9.63 1.73 19.48
N ARG A 14 9.60 2.98 19.96
CA ARG A 14 8.56 3.94 19.61
C ARG A 14 8.71 4.26 18.14
N ARG A 15 7.59 4.15 17.40
CA ARG A 15 7.50 4.63 16.02
C ARG A 15 7.92 6.10 15.98
N VAL A 16 8.92 6.41 15.19
CA VAL A 16 9.40 7.79 15.02
C VAL A 16 8.66 8.38 13.83
N ILE A 17 7.72 9.27 14.11
CA ILE A 17 6.93 9.98 13.09
C ILE A 17 7.62 11.33 12.82
N THR A 18 8.50 11.36 11.82
CA THR A 18 9.14 12.60 11.35
C THR A 18 8.42 13.12 10.11
N ALA A 19 8.49 14.43 9.85
CA ALA A 19 7.92 15.05 8.64
C ALA A 19 8.49 14.43 7.35
N SER A 20 9.77 14.06 7.34
CA SER A 20 10.42 13.36 6.23
C SER A 20 9.82 11.96 6.00
N SER A 21 9.59 11.18 7.07
CA SER A 21 8.95 9.86 6.98
C SER A 21 7.53 9.97 6.45
N LEU A 22 6.73 10.93 6.91
CA LEU A 22 5.38 11.16 6.38
C LEU A 22 5.39 11.55 4.88
N PHE A 23 6.36 12.35 4.45
CA PHE A 23 6.53 12.68 3.04
C PHE A 23 6.90 11.44 2.21
N SER A 24 7.81 10.60 2.71
CA SER A 24 8.18 9.33 2.08
C SER A 24 6.97 8.39 1.92
N VAL A 25 6.16 8.24 2.98
CA VAL A 25 4.91 7.47 2.95
C VAL A 25 3.97 8.00 1.86
N ALA A 26 3.78 9.31 1.78
CA ALA A 26 2.90 9.93 0.79
C ALA A 26 3.40 9.66 -0.63
N CYS A 27 4.69 9.86 -0.91
CA CYS A 27 5.29 9.60 -2.21
C CYS A 27 5.16 8.13 -2.62
N ALA A 28 5.54 7.20 -1.74
CA ALA A 28 5.45 5.76 -2.01
C ALA A 28 3.99 5.33 -2.26
N THR A 29 3.06 5.81 -1.44
CA THR A 29 1.62 5.52 -1.59
C THR A 29 1.09 6.05 -2.92
N ILE A 30 1.41 7.29 -3.28
CA ILE A 30 0.94 7.91 -4.53
C ILE A 30 1.51 7.16 -5.74
N LEU A 31 2.81 6.84 -5.73
CA LEU A 31 3.46 6.12 -6.82
C LEU A 31 2.78 4.76 -7.07
N ILE A 32 2.65 3.96 -6.01
CA ILE A 32 2.08 2.61 -6.10
C ILE A 32 0.59 2.67 -6.46
N ASN A 33 -0.19 3.58 -5.85
CA ASN A 33 -1.60 3.74 -6.17
C ASN A 33 -1.81 4.20 -7.61
N THR A 34 -0.95 5.09 -8.12
CA THR A 34 -1.00 5.52 -9.53
C THR A 34 -0.82 4.32 -10.45
N LEU A 35 0.17 3.46 -10.19
CA LEU A 35 0.41 2.27 -10.99
C LEU A 35 -0.80 1.32 -10.96
N ILE A 36 -1.33 1.05 -9.77
CA ILE A 36 -2.52 0.21 -9.57
C ILE A 36 -3.72 0.75 -10.36
N LEU A 37 -4.01 2.06 -10.24
CA LEU A 37 -5.14 2.70 -10.90
C LEU A 37 -5.00 2.71 -12.42
N VAL A 38 -3.79 2.95 -12.94
CA VAL A 38 -3.51 2.89 -14.38
C VAL A 38 -3.79 1.49 -14.92
N PHE A 39 -3.29 0.44 -14.26
CA PHE A 39 -3.56 -0.93 -14.69
C PHE A 39 -5.04 -1.31 -14.58
N ALA A 40 -5.71 -0.91 -13.49
CA ALA A 40 -7.15 -1.15 -13.34
C ALA A 40 -7.96 -0.50 -14.48
N PHE A 41 -7.64 0.75 -14.82
CA PHE A 41 -8.25 1.44 -15.96
C PHE A 41 -7.97 0.73 -17.28
N LEU A 42 -6.70 0.37 -17.55
CA LEU A 42 -6.32 -0.33 -18.78
C LEU A 42 -7.03 -1.67 -18.93
N MET A 43 -7.22 -2.44 -17.84
CA MET A 43 -7.95 -3.70 -17.88
C MET A 43 -9.43 -3.49 -18.25
N VAL A 44 -10.11 -2.54 -17.60
CA VAL A 44 -11.52 -2.24 -17.89
C VAL A 44 -11.66 -1.74 -19.34
N TRP A 45 -10.79 -0.85 -19.77
CA TRP A 45 -10.81 -0.30 -21.13
C TRP A 45 -10.52 -1.37 -22.18
N ALA A 46 -9.48 -2.18 -21.99
CA ALA A 46 -9.10 -3.23 -22.93
C ALA A 46 -10.17 -4.32 -23.01
N ILE A 47 -10.64 -4.86 -21.90
CA ILE A 47 -11.64 -5.94 -21.88
C ILE A 47 -13.00 -5.42 -22.35
N GLY A 48 -13.44 -4.28 -21.81
CA GLY A 48 -14.73 -3.69 -22.15
C GLY A 48 -14.82 -3.24 -23.60
N GLY A 49 -13.77 -2.59 -24.11
CA GLY A 49 -13.69 -2.13 -25.48
C GLY A 49 -13.52 -3.28 -26.48
N TYR A 50 -12.63 -4.23 -26.20
CA TYR A 50 -12.34 -5.35 -27.12
C TYR A 50 -13.51 -6.31 -27.26
N LEU A 51 -14.22 -6.61 -26.17
CA LEU A 51 -15.39 -7.50 -26.19
C LEU A 51 -16.69 -6.77 -26.56
N MET A 52 -16.63 -5.46 -26.83
CA MET A 52 -17.80 -4.62 -27.11
C MET A 52 -18.94 -4.85 -26.11
N LEU A 53 -18.60 -4.88 -24.81
CA LEU A 53 -19.55 -5.22 -23.76
C LEU A 53 -20.73 -4.24 -23.74
N SER A 54 -21.93 -4.76 -23.55
CA SER A 54 -23.10 -3.93 -23.28
C SER A 54 -22.96 -3.21 -21.94
N GLY A 55 -23.63 -2.06 -21.80
CA GLY A 55 -23.53 -1.22 -20.60
C GLY A 55 -23.67 -1.98 -19.26
N PRO A 56 -24.64 -2.88 -19.09
CA PRO A 56 -24.76 -3.67 -17.87
C PRO A 56 -23.56 -4.59 -17.59
N LEU A 57 -23.02 -5.26 -18.60
CA LEU A 57 -21.84 -6.13 -18.45
C LEU A 57 -20.58 -5.31 -18.16
N LEU A 58 -20.45 -4.13 -18.77
CA LEU A 58 -19.37 -3.20 -18.49
C LEU A 58 -19.42 -2.70 -17.04
N LEU A 59 -20.61 -2.42 -16.50
CA LEU A 59 -20.78 -2.03 -15.10
C LEU A 59 -20.34 -3.14 -14.13
N VAL A 60 -20.69 -4.40 -14.44
CA VAL A 60 -20.24 -5.54 -13.63
C VAL A 60 -18.71 -5.67 -13.66
N LEU A 61 -18.10 -5.54 -14.85
CA LEU A 61 -16.64 -5.56 -14.99
C LEU A 61 -15.97 -4.42 -14.19
N VAL A 62 -16.51 -3.20 -14.30
CA VAL A 62 -16.03 -2.04 -13.54
C VAL A 62 -16.11 -2.32 -12.05
N ALA A 63 -17.24 -2.79 -11.54
CA ALA A 63 -17.40 -3.09 -10.12
C ALA A 63 -16.41 -4.18 -9.65
N LEU A 64 -16.24 -5.24 -10.46
CA LEU A 64 -15.37 -6.37 -10.14
C LEU A 64 -13.88 -5.99 -10.11
N ILE A 65 -13.44 -5.06 -10.96
CA ILE A 65 -12.05 -4.58 -10.98
C ILE A 65 -11.84 -3.46 -9.95
N SER A 66 -12.72 -2.45 -9.94
CA SER A 66 -12.55 -1.26 -9.10
C SER A 66 -12.73 -1.54 -7.61
N GLY A 67 -13.60 -2.48 -7.21
CA GLY A 67 -13.81 -2.83 -5.81
C GLY A 67 -12.53 -3.31 -5.11
N PRO A 68 -11.89 -4.40 -5.61
CA PRO A 68 -10.59 -4.86 -5.11
C PRO A 68 -9.48 -3.81 -5.25
N THR A 69 -9.49 -3.04 -6.34
CA THR A 69 -8.50 -1.98 -6.59
C THR A 69 -8.57 -0.90 -5.52
N ALA A 70 -9.77 -0.42 -5.17
CA ALA A 70 -9.97 0.57 -4.12
C ALA A 70 -9.49 0.05 -2.76
N TRP A 71 -9.77 -1.21 -2.44
CA TRP A 71 -9.28 -1.84 -1.23
C TRP A 71 -7.74 -1.92 -1.21
N LEU A 72 -7.11 -2.33 -2.31
CA LEU A 72 -5.66 -2.38 -2.43
C LEU A 72 -5.02 -1.00 -2.24
N CYS A 73 -5.59 0.06 -2.82
CA CYS A 73 -5.07 1.42 -2.65
C CYS A 73 -5.04 1.88 -1.19
N VAL A 74 -6.06 1.48 -0.41
CA VAL A 74 -6.08 1.74 1.04
C VAL A 74 -5.01 0.91 1.76
N ARG A 75 -4.87 -0.37 1.41
CA ARG A 75 -3.86 -1.27 2.02
C ARG A 75 -2.43 -0.80 1.76
N VAL A 76 -2.15 -0.29 0.56
CA VAL A 76 -0.83 0.26 0.21
C VAL A 76 -0.46 1.41 1.15
N GLY A 77 -1.40 2.30 1.49
CA GLY A 77 -1.15 3.39 2.44
C GLY A 77 -0.76 2.88 3.82
N PHE A 78 -1.44 1.84 4.33
CA PHE A 78 -1.08 1.21 5.60
C PHE A 78 0.30 0.54 5.55
N ILE A 79 0.61 -0.17 4.46
CA ILE A 79 1.90 -0.84 4.29
C ILE A 79 3.03 0.18 4.18
N ALA A 80 2.85 1.24 3.41
CA ALA A 80 3.83 2.32 3.27
C ALA A 80 4.06 3.01 4.62
N PHE A 81 2.98 3.31 5.36
CA PHE A 81 3.10 3.87 6.70
C PHE A 81 3.86 2.95 7.65
N GLU A 82 3.55 1.66 7.64
CA GLU A 82 4.23 0.69 8.49
C GLU A 82 5.72 0.54 8.14
N ALA A 83 6.06 0.50 6.85
CA ALA A 83 7.44 0.40 6.39
C ALA A 83 8.29 1.63 6.78
N GLU A 84 7.77 2.83 6.56
CA GLU A 84 8.50 4.09 6.78
C GLU A 84 8.50 4.55 8.25
N THR A 85 7.55 4.08 9.07
CA THR A 85 7.50 4.41 10.51
C THR A 85 8.03 3.29 11.40
N ASN A 86 8.52 2.19 10.82
CA ASN A 86 9.12 1.11 11.58
C ASN A 86 10.39 1.64 12.29
N PRO A 87 10.49 1.50 13.64
CA PRO A 87 11.67 1.90 14.40
C PRO A 87 12.97 1.25 13.93
N GLU A 88 12.92 0.07 13.30
CA GLU A 88 14.11 -0.55 12.67
C GLU A 88 14.66 0.23 11.48
N ASN A 89 13.82 1.02 10.80
CA ASN A 89 14.22 1.79 9.62
C ASN A 89 14.80 3.17 9.99
N ASN A 90 14.69 3.57 11.27
CA ASN A 90 15.21 4.83 11.80
C ASN A 90 16.39 4.60 12.78
N GLN A 91 17.15 3.53 12.59
CA GLN A 91 18.40 3.30 13.34
C GLN A 91 19.45 4.36 12.94
N PRO A 92 20.23 4.88 13.90
CA PRO A 92 21.22 5.95 13.66
C PRO A 92 22.39 5.51 12.78
#